data_AF-A0A6V7XYI3-F1
#
_entry.id   AF-A0A6V7XYI3-F1
#
_cell.length_a   1.000
_cell.length_b   1.000
_cell.length_c   1.000
_cell.angle_alpha   90.00
_cell.angle_beta   90.00
_cell.angle_gamma   90.00
#
_symmetry.space_group_name_H-M   'P 1'
#
loop_
_entity.id
_entity.type
_entity.pdbx_description
1 polymer ?
#
loop_
_entity_poly.entity_id
_entity_poly.type
_entity_poly.pdbx_seq_one_letter_code
_entity_poly.pdbx_strand_id
1 'polypeptide(L)'
;FNGIYFSILPYFSSSQQDFEDDNEDEGILKIGDVYLTKHSNLSSVQIIFHLVGDDKLEKEEISSRHPCVAGLHNIVRLSSRFAIRNISLPLLLVDQFNDEFLSSENININIWCQSRAELVFKCLKGFLMEVCSSGSSCSLAGGANSGPIQSLHFNIYFAITFSKLLPDSFLFQQLTDLFTSIYYLVPSLNA
;
A
#
# COMPACT_ATOMS: atom_id res chain seq x y z
N PHE A 1 -5.46 1.97 19.74
CA PHE A 1 -5.65 1.54 18.35
C PHE A 1 -4.27 1.29 17.76
N ASN A 2 -3.92 0.04 17.49
CA ASN A 2 -2.64 -0.37 16.92
C ASN A 2 -2.78 -0.37 15.39
N GLY A 3 -2.47 0.76 14.76
CA GLY A 3 -2.28 0.88 13.31
C GLY A 3 -0.86 0.48 12.89
N ILE A 4 -0.60 0.53 11.59
CA ILE A 4 0.72 0.35 10.96
C ILE A 4 0.84 1.49 9.95
N TYR A 5 1.93 2.25 10.02
CA TYR A 5 2.22 3.29 9.04
C TYR A 5 2.96 2.63 7.88
N PHE A 6 2.54 2.97 6.67
CA PHE A 6 3.25 2.65 5.45
C PHE A 6 4.03 3.90 5.09
N SER A 7 5.35 3.76 4.99
CA SER A 7 6.22 4.82 4.51
C SER A 7 6.80 4.36 3.17
N ILE A 8 6.63 5.20 2.15
CA ILE A 8 7.34 5.05 0.90
C ILE A 8 8.62 5.82 1.09
N LEU A 9 9.71 5.11 1.31
CA LEU A 9 11.01 5.74 1.34
C LEU A 9 11.52 5.80 -0.11
N PRO A 10 11.98 6.98 -0.57
CA PRO A 10 12.75 7.04 -1.80
C PRO A 10 13.98 6.14 -1.66
N TYR A 11 14.46 5.58 -2.78
CA TYR A 11 15.66 4.75 -2.80
C TYR A 11 16.80 5.44 -2.04
N PHE A 12 17.12 4.92 -0.86
CA PHE A 12 18.11 5.51 0.03
C PHE A 12 19.47 4.89 -0.33
N SER A 13 20.18 5.52 -1.26
CA SER A 13 21.61 5.23 -1.46
C SER A 13 22.39 5.98 -0.38
N SER A 14 22.49 5.42 0.83
CA SER A 14 23.37 5.98 1.85
C SER A 14 24.36 4.95 2.38
N SER A 15 25.62 5.19 2.00
CA SER A 15 26.81 4.98 2.82
C SER A 15 27.08 3.53 3.23
N GLN A 16 27.60 2.74 2.28
CA GLN A 16 28.46 1.61 2.60
C GLN A 16 29.64 2.13 3.45
N GLN A 17 29.66 1.76 4.72
CA GLN A 17 30.91 1.67 5.45
C GLN A 17 31.56 0.34 5.06
N ASP A 18 32.78 0.46 4.57
CA ASP A 18 33.67 -0.57 4.02
C ASP A 18 33.59 -1.90 4.78
N PHE A 19 32.98 -2.89 4.15
CA PHE A 19 33.31 -4.29 4.35
C PHE A 19 33.48 -4.90 2.97
N GLU A 20 34.74 -5.08 2.56
CA GLU A 20 35.13 -5.85 1.38
C GLU A 20 34.69 -7.31 1.61
N ASP A 21 33.61 -7.74 0.95
CA ASP A 21 33.31 -9.15 0.76
C ASP A 21 32.70 -9.34 -0.65
N ASP A 22 33.33 -10.22 -1.42
CA ASP A 22 33.13 -10.47 -2.85
C ASP A 22 31.77 -11.15 -3.12
N ASN A 23 30.66 -10.39 -3.14
CA ASN A 23 29.36 -10.80 -3.75
C ASN A 23 28.52 -9.55 -4.11
N GLU A 24 28.81 -8.89 -5.24
CA GLU A 24 28.23 -7.59 -5.65
C GLU A 24 26.71 -7.56 -5.96
N ASP A 25 25.93 -8.59 -5.65
CA ASP A 25 24.45 -8.61 -5.86
C ASP A 25 23.65 -8.94 -4.58
N GLU A 26 24.31 -9.28 -3.46
CA GLU A 26 23.65 -9.53 -2.16
C GLU A 26 23.58 -8.24 -1.33
N GLY A 27 22.64 -7.35 -1.65
CA GLY A 27 22.37 -6.18 -0.79
C GLY A 27 21.69 -5.00 -1.44
N ILE A 28 21.52 -5.01 -2.76
CA ILE A 28 20.89 -3.90 -3.48
C ILE A 28 19.37 -4.13 -3.54
N LEU A 29 18.63 -3.31 -2.80
CA LEU A 29 17.16 -3.30 -2.84
C LEU A 29 16.67 -2.86 -4.23
N LYS A 30 15.74 -3.63 -4.80
CA LYS A 30 15.13 -3.35 -6.11
C LYS A 30 13.78 -2.68 -5.94
N ILE A 31 13.35 -1.94 -6.97
CA ILE A 31 12.03 -1.30 -6.98
C ILE A 31 10.94 -2.38 -6.81
N GLY A 32 10.03 -2.16 -5.86
CA GLY A 32 8.99 -3.12 -5.48
C GLY A 32 9.38 -4.05 -4.33
N ASP A 33 10.66 -4.08 -3.91
CA ASP A 33 11.06 -4.79 -2.71
C ASP A 33 10.44 -4.17 -1.46
N VAL A 34 10.20 -5.01 -0.46
CA VAL A 34 9.55 -4.63 0.79
C VAL A 34 10.38 -5.14 1.96
N TYR A 35 10.73 -4.24 2.87
CA TYR A 35 11.34 -4.60 4.15
C TYR A 35 10.55 -4.04 5.33
N LEU A 36 10.81 -4.60 6.51
CA LEU A 36 10.01 -4.35 7.70
C LEU A 36 10.89 -3.85 8.83
N THR A 37 10.42 -2.81 9.51
CA THR A 37 11.05 -2.30 10.74
C THR A 37 10.03 -2.31 11.87
N LYS A 38 10.51 -2.49 13.11
CA LYS A 38 9.69 -2.50 14.32
C LYS A 38 9.91 -1.21 15.09
N HIS A 39 8.83 -0.61 15.58
CA HIS A 39 8.86 0.63 16.34
C HIS A 39 8.14 0.43 17.67
N SER A 40 8.82 0.75 18.77
CA SER A 40 8.26 0.68 20.14
C SER A 40 7.83 2.04 20.69
N ASN A 41 8.27 3.14 20.05
CA ASN A 41 8.05 4.51 20.52
C ASN A 41 6.95 5.26 19.74
N LEU A 42 6.28 4.61 18.79
CA LEU A 42 5.14 5.17 18.07
C LEU A 42 3.86 4.63 18.69
N SER A 43 3.09 5.50 19.34
CA SER A 43 1.93 5.16 20.17
C SER A 43 0.86 4.31 19.47
N SER A 44 0.72 4.47 18.16
CA SER A 44 -0.27 3.77 17.34
C SER A 44 0.37 2.85 16.30
N VAL A 45 1.71 2.72 16.22
CA VAL A 45 2.37 1.95 15.17
C VAL A 45 3.49 1.07 15.67
N GLN A 46 3.33 -0.23 15.45
CA GLN A 46 4.25 -1.25 15.93
C GLN A 46 5.26 -1.67 14.86
N ILE A 47 4.88 -1.53 13.60
CA ILE A 47 5.59 -2.05 12.44
C ILE A 47 5.46 -1.03 11.32
N ILE A 48 6.51 -0.85 10.53
CA ILE A 48 6.47 -0.09 9.27
C ILE A 48 6.95 -1.01 8.15
N PHE A 49 6.12 -1.12 7.11
CA PHE A 49 6.52 -1.67 5.83
C PHE A 49 7.12 -0.55 4.99
N HIS A 50 8.34 -0.77 4.52
CA HIS A 50 9.05 0.12 3.63
C HIS A 50 8.99 -0.48 2.23
N LEU A 51 8.29 0.21 1.33
CA LEU A 51 8.22 -0.15 -0.07
C LEU A 51 9.26 0.65 -0.85
N VAL A 52 10.14 -0.04 -1.56
CA VAL A 52 11.19 0.57 -2.37
C VAL A 52 10.56 1.11 -3.67
N GLY A 53 10.48 2.43 -3.78
CA GLY A 53 9.98 3.14 -4.96
C GLY A 53 11.10 3.79 -5.77
N ASP A 54 10.72 4.37 -6.91
CA ASP A 54 11.55 5.27 -7.70
C ASP A 54 10.87 6.63 -7.88
N ASP A 55 11.64 7.64 -8.29
CA ASP A 55 11.15 9.01 -8.51
C ASP A 55 10.08 9.09 -9.61
N LYS A 56 9.92 8.03 -10.41
CA LYS A 56 8.89 7.95 -11.46
C LYS A 56 7.50 7.83 -10.88
N LEU A 57 7.35 7.28 -9.67
CA LEU A 57 6.06 7.22 -8.97
C LEU A 57 5.39 8.60 -8.87
N GLU A 58 6.21 9.64 -8.67
CA GLU A 58 5.76 11.03 -8.54
C GLU A 58 5.49 11.72 -9.87
N LYS A 59 6.10 11.24 -10.97
CA LYS A 59 6.19 11.94 -12.26
C LYS A 59 5.48 11.25 -13.43
N GLU A 60 5.09 10.00 -13.27
CA GLU A 60 4.53 9.21 -14.37
C GLU A 60 3.26 8.49 -13.93
N GLU A 61 2.33 8.25 -14.87
CA GLU A 61 1.22 7.33 -14.63
C GLU A 61 1.74 5.90 -14.47
N ILE A 62 1.21 5.18 -13.47
CA ILE A 62 1.59 3.78 -13.22
C ILE A 62 0.47 2.83 -13.63
N SER A 63 0.83 1.58 -13.90
CA SER A 63 -0.13 0.51 -14.21
C SER A 63 -0.10 -0.59 -13.14
N SER A 64 -1.00 -1.56 -13.24
CA SER A 64 -1.04 -2.73 -12.34
C SER A 64 0.20 -3.61 -12.41
N ARG A 65 1.05 -3.45 -13.45
CA ARG A 65 2.32 -4.16 -13.61
C ARG A 65 3.50 -3.44 -12.94
N HIS A 66 3.27 -2.25 -12.36
CA HIS A 66 4.35 -1.50 -11.71
C HIS A 66 4.91 -2.28 -10.51
N PRO A 67 6.23 -2.36 -10.31
CA PRO A 67 6.81 -3.16 -9.22
C PRO A 67 6.32 -2.73 -7.83
N CYS A 68 6.05 -1.44 -7.62
CA CYS A 68 5.45 -0.97 -6.36
C CYS A 68 4.04 -1.51 -6.08
N VAL A 69 3.25 -1.78 -7.12
CA VAL A 69 1.94 -2.44 -6.99
C VAL A 69 2.12 -3.91 -6.60
N ALA A 70 3.14 -4.58 -7.13
CA ALA A 70 3.52 -5.93 -6.70
C ALA A 70 4.05 -5.93 -5.24
N GLY A 71 4.82 -4.92 -4.84
CA GLY A 71 5.24 -4.73 -3.45
C GLY A 71 4.06 -4.52 -2.50
N LEU A 72 3.03 -3.76 -2.91
CA LEU A 72 1.78 -3.65 -2.16
C LEU A 72 1.10 -5.02 -1.98
N HIS A 73 1.06 -5.85 -3.02
CA HIS A 73 0.55 -7.22 -2.89
C HIS A 73 1.35 -8.02 -1.86
N ASN A 74 2.69 -7.96 -1.91
CA ASN A 74 3.56 -8.64 -0.94
C ASN A 74 3.27 -8.17 0.50
N ILE A 75 3.04 -6.88 0.72
CA ILE A 75 2.65 -6.33 2.03
C ILE A 75 1.34 -6.95 2.53
N VAL A 76 0.32 -7.08 1.67
CA VAL A 76 -0.96 -7.71 2.05
C VAL A 76 -0.76 -9.18 2.41
N ARG A 77 0.05 -9.93 1.62
CA ARG A 77 0.36 -11.34 1.92
C ARG A 77 1.11 -11.50 3.24
N LEU A 78 2.14 -10.68 3.47
CA LEU A 78 2.91 -10.70 4.71
C LEU A 78 2.03 -10.31 5.90
N SER A 79 1.17 -9.32 5.73
CA SER A 79 0.25 -8.88 6.78
C SER A 79 -0.67 -10.01 7.23
N SER A 80 -1.22 -10.78 6.29
CA SER A 80 -2.01 -11.97 6.60
C SER A 80 -1.20 -13.01 7.39
N ARG A 81 0.01 -13.32 6.93
CA ARG A 81 0.91 -14.31 7.55
C ARG A 81 1.30 -13.95 8.98
N PHE A 82 1.46 -12.66 9.28
CA PHE A 82 1.81 -12.16 10.61
C PHE A 82 0.60 -11.70 11.44
N ALA A 83 -0.62 -12.05 11.01
CA ALA A 83 -1.87 -11.65 11.67
C ALA A 83 -2.02 -10.13 11.88
N ILE A 84 -1.41 -9.33 11.00
CA ILE A 84 -1.56 -7.90 10.92
C ILE A 84 -2.88 -7.60 10.20
N ARG A 85 -3.81 -6.94 10.91
CA ARG A 85 -5.13 -6.63 10.36
C ARG A 85 -5.38 -5.15 10.13
N ASN A 86 -4.60 -4.26 10.75
CA ASN A 86 -4.74 -2.82 10.57
C ASN A 86 -3.58 -2.31 9.73
N ILE A 87 -3.86 -1.77 8.54
CA ILE A 87 -2.85 -1.29 7.59
C ILE A 87 -3.23 0.13 7.18
N SER A 88 -2.37 1.10 7.45
CA SER A 88 -2.50 2.43 6.85
C SER A 88 -1.65 2.49 5.59
N LEU A 89 -2.19 2.97 4.48
CA LEU A 89 -1.56 3.00 3.15
C LEU A 89 -1.66 4.41 2.55
N PRO A 90 -0.57 5.02 2.06
CA PRO A 90 -0.64 6.20 1.19
C PRO A 90 -1.38 5.82 -0.10
N LEU A 91 -2.61 6.34 -0.26
CA LEU A 91 -3.53 5.96 -1.33
C LEU A 91 -2.92 6.13 -2.73
N LEU A 92 -2.07 7.13 -2.89
CA LEU A 92 -1.49 7.53 -4.18
C LEU A 92 -0.14 6.85 -4.45
N LEU A 93 0.33 6.01 -3.53
CA LEU A 93 1.67 5.41 -3.56
C LEU A 93 2.79 6.45 -3.75
N VAL A 94 2.61 7.64 -3.16
CA VAL A 94 3.63 8.68 -3.03
C VAL A 94 3.59 9.23 -1.61
N ASP A 95 4.74 9.61 -1.07
CA ASP A 95 4.83 10.22 0.27
C ASP A 95 4.49 11.71 0.20
N GLN A 96 4.99 12.40 -0.83
CA GLN A 96 4.77 13.82 -1.07
C GLN A 96 4.40 14.08 -2.52
N PHE A 97 3.69 15.17 -2.75
CA PHE A 97 3.46 15.64 -4.11
C PHE A 97 4.68 16.41 -4.59
N ASN A 98 5.09 16.12 -5.81
CA ASN A 98 6.07 16.92 -6.49
C ASN A 98 5.40 18.20 -7.01
N ASP A 99 5.59 19.31 -6.30
CA ASP A 99 4.97 20.60 -6.64
C ASP A 99 5.32 21.05 -8.07
N GLU A 100 6.52 20.73 -8.57
CA GLU A 100 6.94 21.05 -9.94
C GLU A 100 6.10 20.26 -10.96
N PHE A 101 5.94 18.94 -10.74
CA PHE A 101 5.08 18.10 -11.57
C PHE A 101 3.61 18.57 -11.53
N LEU A 102 3.11 18.93 -10.34
CA LEU A 102 1.75 19.43 -10.17
C LEU A 102 1.49 20.80 -10.79
N SER A 103 2.52 21.65 -10.86
CA SER A 103 2.44 22.99 -11.44
C SER A 103 2.53 23.00 -12.97
N SER A 104 2.83 21.85 -13.59
CA SER A 104 2.88 21.72 -15.04
C SER A 104 1.50 21.91 -15.66
N GLU A 105 1.38 22.82 -16.63
CA GLU A 105 0.10 23.23 -17.25
C GLU A 105 -0.69 22.06 -17.88
N ASN A 106 -0.04 20.93 -18.13
CA ASN A 106 -0.64 19.77 -18.78
C ASN A 106 -1.24 18.74 -17.79
N ILE A 107 -1.08 18.93 -16.47
CA ILE A 107 -1.49 17.94 -15.47
C ILE A 107 -2.67 18.44 -14.67
N ASN A 108 -3.81 17.76 -14.83
CA ASN A 108 -4.96 17.95 -13.95
C ASN A 108 -4.81 17.04 -12.73
N ILE A 109 -4.49 17.64 -11.58
CA ILE A 109 -4.25 16.92 -10.33
C ILE A 109 -5.42 16.04 -9.89
N ASN A 110 -6.67 16.47 -10.13
CA ASN A 110 -7.84 15.67 -9.78
C ASN A 110 -7.89 14.39 -10.62
N ILE A 111 -7.63 14.50 -11.93
CA ILE A 111 -7.60 13.35 -12.84
C ILE A 111 -6.47 12.39 -12.45
N TRP A 112 -5.27 12.91 -12.16
CA TRP A 112 -4.13 12.09 -11.74
C TRP A 112 -4.42 11.35 -10.43
N CYS A 113 -4.97 12.05 -9.43
CA CYS A 113 -5.35 11.45 -8.15
C CYS A 113 -6.42 10.37 -8.32
N GLN A 114 -7.46 10.66 -9.11
CA GLN A 114 -8.54 9.71 -9.39
C GLN A 114 -8.02 8.45 -10.07
N SER A 115 -7.25 8.59 -11.16
CA SER A 115 -6.68 7.46 -11.90
C SER A 115 -5.77 6.61 -11.02
N ARG A 116 -4.93 7.24 -10.19
CA ARG A 116 -4.03 6.55 -9.26
C ARG A 116 -4.79 5.82 -8.16
N ALA A 117 -5.76 6.48 -7.53
CA ALA A 117 -6.58 5.89 -6.49
C ALA A 117 -7.42 4.72 -7.04
N GLU A 118 -7.97 4.84 -8.25
CA GLU A 118 -8.73 3.79 -8.92
C GLU A 118 -7.88 2.54 -9.11
N LEU A 119 -6.65 2.70 -9.61
CA LEU A 119 -5.70 1.61 -9.76
C LEU A 119 -5.42 0.93 -8.41
N VAL A 120 -5.05 1.71 -7.40
CA VAL A 120 -4.67 1.18 -6.07
C VAL A 120 -5.86 0.47 -5.42
N PHE A 121 -7.06 1.05 -5.48
CA PHE A 121 -8.28 0.42 -4.97
C PHE A 121 -8.59 -0.91 -5.66
N LYS A 122 -8.52 -0.97 -7.00
CA LYS A 122 -8.78 -2.21 -7.76
C LYS A 122 -7.75 -3.29 -7.44
N CYS A 123 -6.47 -2.94 -7.47
CA CYS A 123 -5.38 -3.87 -7.16
C CYS A 123 -5.51 -4.38 -5.72
N LEU A 124 -5.67 -3.49 -4.74
CA LEU A 124 -5.80 -3.86 -3.34
C LEU A 124 -7.03 -4.74 -3.07
N LYS A 125 -8.18 -4.43 -3.69
CA LYS A 125 -9.38 -5.29 -3.62
C LYS A 125 -9.07 -6.70 -4.10
N GLY A 126 -8.39 -6.82 -5.25
CA GLY A 126 -7.96 -8.12 -5.79
C GLY A 126 -7.04 -8.88 -4.84
N PHE A 127 -6.03 -8.21 -4.27
CA PHE A 127 -5.08 -8.81 -3.34
C PHE A 127 -5.75 -9.28 -2.03
N LEU A 128 -6.67 -8.47 -1.49
CA LEU A 128 -7.44 -8.84 -0.30
C LEU A 128 -8.34 -10.05 -0.58
N MET A 129 -9.01 -10.08 -1.73
CA MET A 129 -9.82 -11.23 -2.15
C MET A 129 -8.97 -12.50 -2.29
N GLU A 130 -7.78 -12.40 -2.89
CA GLU A 130 -6.84 -13.53 -3.02
C GLU A 130 -6.45 -14.08 -1.64
N VAL A 131 -6.04 -13.21 -0.73
CA VAL A 131 -5.58 -13.60 0.61
C VAL A 131 -6.70 -14.17 1.46
N CYS A 132 -7.91 -13.58 1.40
CA CYS A 132 -9.08 -14.07 2.13
C CYS A 132 -9.61 -15.40 1.56
N SER A 133 -9.49 -15.62 0.25
CA SER A 133 -9.95 -16.86 -0.40
C SER A 133 -8.96 -18.02 -0.23
N SER A 134 -7.67 -17.74 -0.06
CA SER A 134 -6.61 -18.76 0.01
C SER A 134 -6.60 -19.57 1.32
N GLY A 135 -7.55 -19.35 2.23
CA GLY A 135 -7.63 -20.10 3.48
C GLY A 135 -6.44 -19.85 4.42
N SER A 136 -5.66 -18.80 4.19
CA SER A 136 -4.60 -18.28 5.08
C SER A 136 -5.18 -17.68 6.37
N SER A 137 -6.23 -18.29 6.90
CA SER A 137 -6.73 -18.03 8.23
C SER A 137 -5.63 -18.48 9.16
N CYS A 138 -5.11 -17.55 9.96
CA CYS A 138 -4.17 -17.86 11.04
C CYS A 138 -4.71 -19.05 11.85
N SER A 139 -4.17 -20.24 11.61
CA SER A 139 -4.25 -21.32 12.59
C SER A 139 -3.40 -20.84 13.75
N LEU A 140 -4.05 -20.37 14.82
CA LEU A 140 -3.39 -20.30 16.12
C LEU A 140 -2.71 -21.65 16.35
N ALA A 141 -1.43 -21.62 16.72
CA ALA A 141 -0.67 -22.80 17.04
C ALA A 141 -1.33 -23.51 18.23
N GLY A 142 -2.09 -24.57 17.94
CA GLY A 142 -2.72 -25.42 18.94
C GLY A 142 -4.19 -25.74 18.65
N GLY A 143 -4.43 -26.79 17.89
CA GLY A 143 -5.59 -27.66 18.11
C GLY A 143 -6.81 -27.45 17.21
N ALA A 144 -7.18 -28.55 16.56
CA ALA A 144 -8.51 -28.94 16.12
C ALA A 144 -9.27 -28.05 15.11
N ASN A 145 -9.64 -28.68 13.99
CA ASN A 145 -10.75 -28.26 13.15
C ASN A 145 -12.04 -28.20 14.00
N SER A 146 -12.46 -27.02 14.49
CA SER A 146 -13.83 -26.82 15.00
C SER A 146 -14.11 -25.34 15.31
N GLY A 147 -14.59 -24.59 14.31
CA GLY A 147 -15.17 -23.26 14.49
C GLY A 147 -15.55 -22.67 13.13
N PRO A 148 -16.58 -21.81 13.03
CA PRO A 148 -16.88 -21.14 11.77
C PRO A 148 -15.61 -20.44 11.30
N ILE A 149 -15.25 -20.61 10.02
CA ILE A 149 -14.12 -19.94 9.38
C ILE A 149 -14.24 -18.46 9.74
N GLN A 150 -13.42 -17.94 10.65
CA GLN A 150 -13.40 -16.51 10.92
C GLN A 150 -12.95 -15.87 9.61
N SER A 151 -13.85 -15.14 8.97
CA SER A 151 -13.54 -14.41 7.76
C SER A 151 -12.35 -13.49 8.07
N LEU A 152 -11.26 -13.65 7.31
CA LEU A 152 -10.14 -12.74 7.36
C LEU A 152 -10.66 -11.31 7.13
N HIS A 153 -10.44 -10.45 8.12
CA HIS A 153 -10.89 -9.07 8.10
C HIS A 153 -9.67 -8.16 8.22
N PHE A 154 -9.57 -7.20 7.29
CA PHE A 154 -8.57 -6.15 7.27
C PHE A 154 -9.24 -4.79 7.46
N ASN A 155 -8.67 -3.97 8.32
CA ASN A 155 -8.96 -2.56 8.46
C ASN A 155 -7.90 -1.77 7.68
N ILE A 156 -8.28 -1.29 6.50
CA ILE A 156 -7.39 -0.48 5.67
C ILE A 156 -7.72 1.00 5.89
N TYR A 157 -6.69 1.78 6.23
CA TYR A 157 -6.77 3.24 6.37
C TYR A 157 -6.05 3.88 5.20
N PHE A 158 -6.78 4.55 4.31
CA PHE A 158 -6.16 5.28 3.21
C PHE A 158 -5.72 6.67 3.69
N ALA A 159 -4.41 6.92 3.66
CA ALA A 159 -3.85 8.23 3.90
C ALA A 159 -3.71 8.96 2.55
N ILE A 160 -4.15 10.21 2.53
CA ILE A 160 -3.92 11.13 1.42
C ILE A 160 -3.02 12.23 1.97
N THR A 161 -1.84 12.41 1.39
CA THR A 161 -0.99 13.55 1.74
C THR A 161 -1.73 14.82 1.33
N PHE A 162 -1.86 15.79 2.21
CA PHE A 162 -2.47 17.07 1.84
C PHE A 162 -1.39 17.97 1.23
N SER A 163 -1.61 18.45 0.01
CA SER A 163 -0.85 19.56 -0.57
C SER A 163 -1.73 20.79 -0.64
N LYS A 164 -1.14 21.98 -0.51
CA LYS A 164 -1.83 23.28 -0.67
C LYS A 164 -2.53 23.42 -2.03
N LEU A 165 -2.14 22.60 -3.00
CA LEU A 165 -2.64 22.60 -4.37
C LEU A 165 -3.87 21.69 -4.57
N LEU A 166 -4.27 20.89 -3.57
CA LEU A 166 -5.44 20.04 -3.66
C LEU A 166 -6.71 20.80 -3.23
N PRO A 167 -7.78 20.86 -4.05
CA PRO A 167 -9.08 21.34 -3.61
C PRO A 167 -9.75 20.27 -2.71
N ASP A 168 -9.65 20.48 -1.40
CA ASP A 168 -9.84 19.45 -0.36
C ASP A 168 -11.19 18.71 -0.36
N SER A 169 -12.31 19.39 -0.60
CA SER A 169 -13.64 18.76 -0.40
C SER A 169 -14.13 17.96 -1.61
N PHE A 170 -13.90 18.48 -2.82
CA PHE A 170 -14.39 17.85 -4.05
C PHE A 170 -13.62 16.58 -4.40
N LEU A 171 -12.28 16.62 -4.30
CA LEU A 171 -11.46 15.44 -4.54
C LEU A 171 -11.77 14.35 -3.52
N PHE A 172 -11.92 14.69 -2.24
CA PHE A 172 -12.27 13.72 -1.22
C PHE A 172 -13.62 13.04 -1.50
N GLN A 173 -14.63 13.81 -1.92
CA GLN A 173 -15.92 13.25 -2.31
C GLN A 173 -15.77 12.30 -3.50
N GLN A 174 -15.05 12.72 -4.54
CA GLN A 174 -14.78 11.88 -5.72
C GLN A 174 -14.07 10.57 -5.37
N LEU A 175 -13.07 10.62 -4.49
CA LEU A 175 -12.35 9.43 -4.03
C LEU A 175 -13.24 8.50 -3.19
N THR A 176 -14.16 9.09 -2.41
CA THR A 176 -15.15 8.33 -1.62
C THR A 176 -16.17 7.64 -2.53
N ASP A 177 -16.66 8.33 -3.55
CA ASP A 177 -17.57 7.77 -4.56
C ASP A 177 -16.89 6.65 -5.35
N LEU A 178 -15.62 6.86 -5.71
CA LEU A 178 -14.79 5.85 -6.38
C LEU A 178 -14.57 4.61 -5.51
N PHE A 179 -14.26 4.79 -4.22
CA PHE A 179 -14.14 3.69 -3.27
C PHE A 179 -15.43 2.88 -3.19
N THR A 180 -16.57 3.57 -3.02
CA THR A 180 -17.91 2.97 -2.98
C THR A 180 -18.19 2.19 -4.26
N SER A 181 -17.88 2.77 -5.41
CA SER A 181 -18.02 2.13 -6.72
C SER A 181 -17.21 0.85 -6.82
N ILE A 182 -15.96 0.84 -6.35
CA ILE A 182 -15.08 -0.32 -6.46
C ILE A 182 -15.42 -1.40 -5.43
N TYR A 183 -15.70 -1.05 -4.17
CA TYR A 183 -15.85 -2.01 -3.08
C TYR A 183 -17.29 -2.47 -2.85
N TYR A 184 -18.30 -1.65 -3.15
CA TYR A 184 -19.71 -1.99 -2.88
C TYR A 184 -20.50 -2.44 -4.11
N LEU A 185 -20.07 -2.10 -5.35
CA LEU A 185 -20.60 -2.80 -6.51
C LEU A 185 -19.93 -4.17 -6.65
N VAL A 186 -20.47 -5.13 -5.92
CA VAL A 186 -20.48 -6.52 -6.35
C VAL A 186 -21.67 -6.65 -7.30
N PRO A 187 -21.54 -7.22 -8.52
CA PRO A 187 -22.72 -7.67 -9.25
C PRO A 187 -23.43 -8.62 -8.29
N SER A 188 -24.61 -8.26 -7.83
CA SER A 188 -25.45 -9.16 -7.04
C SER A 188 -25.39 -10.52 -7.72
N LEU A 189 -24.81 -11.50 -7.02
CA LEU A 189 -24.93 -12.89 -7.40
C LEU A 189 -26.42 -13.18 -7.23
N ASN A 190 -27.17 -12.94 -8.30
CA ASN A 190 -28.52 -13.46 -8.46
C ASN A 190 -28.33 -14.98 -8.63
N ALA A 191 -28.12 -15.65 -7.50
CA ALA A 191 -28.26 -17.09 -7.36
C ALA A 191 -29.73 -17.42 -7.12
#